data_AF-A0A6J6J5G7-F1
#
_entry.id   AF-A0A6J6J5G7-F1
#
_cell.length_a   1.000
_cell.length_b   1.000
_cell.length_c   1.000
_cell.angle_alpha   90.00
_cell.angle_beta   90.00
_cell.angle_gamma   90.00
#
_symmetry.space_group_name_H-M   'P 1'
#
loop_
_entity.id
_entity.type
_entity.pdbx_description
1 polymer ?
#
loop_
_entity_poly.entity_id
_entity_poly.type
_entity_poly.pdbx_seq_one_letter_code
_entity_poly.pdbx_strand_id
1 'polypeptide(L)'
;MPSANFKDDRGSAVIEFIGFGLLLQIPLVLFAISLVALQHDQLAAEAITRDSLRSYVLLNREPLERAQQLAADYRLDPRRILVTITCKPNDCKEDAAWVFIETRIGLAVSKGALQR
;
A
#
# COMPACT_ATOMS: atom_id res chain seq x y z
N MET A 1 12.65 55.06 27.36
CA MET A 1 12.12 53.77 26.87
C MET A 1 11.83 53.95 25.39
N PRO A 2 12.62 53.38 24.46
CA PRO A 2 12.40 53.61 23.04
C PRO A 2 11.12 52.87 22.61
N SER A 3 10.20 53.60 21.99
CA SER A 3 8.98 53.06 21.41
C SER A 3 9.32 52.20 20.19
N ALA A 4 8.92 50.93 20.19
CA ALA A 4 9.04 50.08 19.01
C ALA A 4 8.16 50.65 17.87
N ASN A 5 8.79 50.95 16.74
CA ASN A 5 8.10 51.44 15.54
C ASN A 5 7.62 50.23 14.72
N PHE A 6 6.33 49.90 14.79
CA PHE A 6 5.70 48.79 14.04
C PHE A 6 5.58 49.03 12.53
N LYS A 7 6.18 50.10 11.99
CA LYS A 7 6.15 50.49 10.57
C LYS A 7 7.42 50.08 9.81
N ASP A 8 8.33 49.34 10.44
CA ASP A 8 9.57 48.84 9.82
C ASP A 8 9.37 47.40 9.32
N ASP A 9 8.94 47.25 8.06
CA ASP A 9 8.68 45.95 7.41
C ASP A 9 9.96 45.11 7.19
N ARG A 10 11.15 45.62 7.53
CA ARG A 10 12.44 44.94 7.36
C ARG A 10 12.59 43.66 8.18
N GLY A 11 11.77 43.49 9.23
CA GLY A 11 11.67 42.24 10.00
C GLY A 11 10.70 41.19 9.42
N SER A 12 9.93 41.53 8.37
CA SER A 12 8.86 40.68 7.82
C SER A 12 9.37 39.53 6.95
N ALA A 13 10.47 39.73 6.22
CA ALA A 13 10.90 38.74 5.21
C ALA A 13 11.24 37.36 5.79
N VAL A 14 11.86 37.31 6.97
CA VAL A 14 12.22 36.04 7.62
C VAL A 14 10.98 35.33 8.18
N ILE A 15 10.06 36.07 8.82
CA ILE A 15 8.85 35.47 9.39
C ILE A 15 7.85 35.05 8.30
N GLU A 16 7.79 35.80 7.20
CA GLU A 16 7.00 35.46 6.02
C GLU A 16 7.54 34.21 5.34
N PHE A 17 8.86 34.09 5.18
CA PHE A 17 9.48 32.87 4.65
C PHE A 17 9.20 31.65 5.54
N ILE A 18 9.37 31.77 6.87
CA ILE A 18 9.06 30.69 7.81
C ILE A 18 7.56 30.35 7.77
N GLY A 19 6.70 31.36 7.68
CA GLY A 19 5.25 31.20 7.54
C GLY A 19 4.88 30.42 6.30
N PHE A 20 5.40 30.80 5.13
CA PHE A 20 5.19 30.06 3.88
C PHE A 20 5.80 28.67 3.91
N GLY A 21 7.00 28.53 4.47
CA GLY A 21 7.66 27.24 4.65
C GLY A 21 6.81 26.29 5.48
N LEU A 22 6.28 26.74 6.62
CA LEU A 22 5.41 25.94 7.48
C LEU A 22 4.07 25.63 6.79
N LEU A 23 3.48 26.63 6.12
CA LEU A 23 2.24 26.48 5.37
C LEU A 23 2.37 25.43 4.27
N LEU A 24 3.50 25.38 3.56
CA LEU A 24 3.77 24.36 2.55
C LEU A 24 4.20 23.02 3.15
N GLN A 25 4.93 23.02 4.28
CA GLN A 25 5.43 21.81 4.91
C GLN A 25 4.29 20.90 5.38
N ILE A 26 3.25 21.45 5.99
CA ILE A 26 2.11 20.69 6.52
C ILE A 26 1.41 19.85 5.41
N PRO A 27 0.91 20.43 4.31
CA PRO A 27 0.27 19.67 3.24
C PRO A 27 1.26 18.73 2.54
N LEU A 28 2.53 19.10 2.41
CA LEU A 28 3.54 18.23 1.81
C LEU A 28 3.75 16.95 2.63
N VAL A 29 3.81 17.06 3.96
CA VAL A 29 3.91 15.90 4.86
C VAL A 29 2.67 15.03 4.78
N LEU A 30 1.48 15.63 4.80
CA LEU A 30 0.22 14.89 4.66
C LEU A 30 0.14 14.15 3.31
N PHE A 31 0.60 14.80 2.24
CA PHE A 31 0.69 14.18 0.93
C PHE A 31 1.68 13.01 0.92
N ALA A 32 2.87 13.20 1.50
CA ALA A 32 3.89 12.14 1.59
C ALA A 32 3.37 10.93 2.38
N ILE A 33 2.70 11.15 3.53
CA ILE A 33 2.09 10.06 4.32
C ILE A 33 1.06 9.29 3.48
N SER A 34 0.22 10.02 2.73
CA SER A 34 -0.79 9.41 1.86
C SER A 34 -0.14 8.57 0.76
N LEU A 35 0.93 9.06 0.16
CA LEU A 35 1.66 8.34 -0.89
C LEU A 35 2.33 7.07 -0.34
N VAL A 36 2.97 7.15 0.82
CA VAL A 36 3.59 5.99 1.49
C VAL A 36 2.54 4.94 1.83
N ALA A 37 1.36 5.33 2.30
CA ALA A 37 0.27 4.39 2.58
C ALA A 37 -0.20 3.65 1.32
N LEU A 38 -0.32 4.34 0.17
CA LEU A 38 -0.67 3.71 -1.10
C LEU A 38 0.42 2.75 -1.60
N GLN A 39 1.69 3.13 -1.45
CA GLN A 39 2.82 2.28 -1.81
C GLN A 39 2.89 1.03 -0.93
N HIS A 40 2.63 1.18 0.38
CA HIS A 40 2.54 0.07 1.32
C HIS A 40 1.47 -0.94 0.89
N ASP A 41 0.26 -0.46 0.60
CA ASP A 41 -0.85 -1.33 0.18
C ASP A 41 -0.53 -2.09 -1.11
N GLN A 42 0.18 -1.46 -2.07
CA GLN A 42 0.55 -2.13 -3.31
C GLN A 42 1.67 -3.18 -3.12
N LEU A 43 2.72 -2.84 -2.38
CA LEU A 43 3.78 -3.80 -2.07
C LEU A 43 3.24 -5.01 -1.31
N ALA A 44 2.30 -4.80 -0.38
CA ALA A 44 1.65 -5.87 0.36
C ALA A 44 0.76 -6.74 -0.55
N ALA A 45 -0.03 -6.13 -1.44
CA ALA A 45 -0.87 -6.87 -2.39
C ALA A 45 -0.03 -7.76 -3.33
N GLU A 46 1.11 -7.25 -3.80
CA GLU A 46 2.05 -8.03 -4.62
C GLU A 46 2.70 -9.17 -3.84
N ALA A 47 3.16 -8.91 -2.61
CA ALA A 47 3.75 -9.92 -1.76
C ALA A 47 2.77 -11.06 -1.46
N ILE A 48 1.53 -10.72 -1.07
CA ILE A 48 0.45 -11.69 -0.81
C ILE A 48 0.17 -12.52 -2.06
N THR A 49 -0.03 -11.87 -3.20
CA THR A 49 -0.36 -12.56 -4.45
C THR A 49 0.74 -13.54 -4.84
N ARG A 50 2.00 -13.13 -4.77
CA ARG A 50 3.14 -13.97 -5.16
C ARG A 50 3.39 -15.11 -4.18
N ASP A 51 3.28 -14.87 -2.87
CA ASP A 51 3.48 -15.92 -1.86
C ASP A 51 2.34 -16.93 -1.83
N SER A 52 1.09 -16.47 -1.85
CA SER A 52 -0.09 -17.35 -1.91
C SER A 52 -0.10 -18.19 -3.17
N LEU A 53 0.30 -17.63 -4.32
CA LEU A 53 0.35 -18.36 -5.58
C LEU A 53 1.42 -19.45 -5.57
N ARG A 54 2.64 -19.12 -5.10
CA ARG A 54 3.74 -20.10 -5.02
C ARG A 54 3.48 -21.18 -3.99
N SER A 55 2.98 -20.82 -2.81
CA SER A 55 2.66 -21.78 -1.76
C SER A 55 1.50 -22.70 -2.15
N TYR A 56 0.52 -22.20 -2.92
CA TYR A 56 -0.53 -23.04 -3.49
C TYR A 56 0.02 -24.03 -4.50
N VAL A 57 0.76 -23.57 -5.49
CA VAL A 57 1.26 -24.43 -6.59
C VAL A 57 2.32 -25.42 -6.10
N LEU A 58 3.30 -24.98 -5.30
CA LEU A 58 4.45 -25.80 -4.91
C LEU A 58 4.20 -26.67 -3.68
N LEU A 59 3.37 -26.20 -2.75
CA LEU A 59 3.18 -26.84 -1.43
C LEU A 59 1.73 -27.28 -1.19
N ASN A 60 0.81 -27.07 -2.14
CA ASN A 60 -0.62 -27.34 -1.98
C ASN A 60 -1.23 -26.73 -0.70
N ARG A 61 -0.73 -25.56 -0.26
CA ARG A 61 -1.27 -24.81 0.90
C ARG A 61 -2.47 -23.98 0.48
N GLU A 62 -3.46 -23.86 1.35
CA GLU A 62 -4.62 -22.99 1.11
C GLU A 62 -4.19 -21.52 0.93
N PRO A 63 -4.52 -20.87 -0.21
CA PRO A 63 -4.03 -19.54 -0.55
C PRO A 63 -4.63 -18.46 0.35
N LEU A 64 -5.84 -18.69 0.88
CA LEU A 64 -6.52 -17.77 1.79
C LEU A 64 -5.84 -17.72 3.16
N GLU A 65 -5.43 -18.87 3.70
CA GLU A 65 -4.73 -18.95 4.99
C GLU A 65 -3.39 -18.21 4.92
N ARG A 66 -2.64 -18.40 3.82
CA ARG A 66 -1.38 -17.68 3.60
C ARG A 66 -1.57 -16.19 3.42
N ALA A 67 -2.60 -15.78 2.69
CA ALA A 67 -2.92 -14.37 2.54
C ALA A 67 -3.27 -13.71 3.88
N GLN A 68 -3.98 -14.41 4.78
CA GLN A 68 -4.31 -13.90 6.12
C GLN A 68 -3.08 -13.79 7.03
N GLN A 69 -2.19 -14.79 7.00
CA GLN A 69 -0.93 -14.76 7.74
C GLN A 69 -0.07 -13.57 7.32
N LEU A 70 0.14 -13.42 6.01
CA LEU A 70 0.95 -12.33 5.49
C LEU A 70 0.28 -10.96 5.67
N ALA A 71 -1.05 -10.89 5.60
CA ALA A 71 -1.79 -9.68 5.93
C ALA A 71 -1.52 -9.19 7.37
N ALA A 72 -1.45 -10.12 8.34
CA ALA A 72 -1.13 -9.80 9.72
C ALA A 72 0.30 -9.28 9.87
N ASP A 73 1.26 -9.87 9.14
CA ASP A 73 2.67 -9.44 9.13
C ASP A 73 2.82 -8.01 8.59
N TYR A 74 2.05 -7.66 7.55
CA TYR A 74 1.98 -6.30 6.99
C TYR A 74 1.07 -5.35 7.79
N ARG A 75 0.53 -5.78 8.94
CA ARG A 75 -0.36 -4.99 9.81
C ARG A 75 -1.57 -4.40 9.08
N LEU A 76 -2.12 -5.17 8.14
CA LEU A 76 -3.28 -4.77 7.36
C LEU A 76 -4.59 -5.10 8.10
N ASP A 77 -5.61 -4.26 7.94
CA ASP A 77 -6.96 -4.57 8.40
C ASP A 77 -7.55 -5.69 7.50
N PRO A 78 -7.94 -6.85 8.07
CA PRO A 78 -8.51 -7.96 7.30
C PRO A 78 -9.75 -7.57 6.49
N ARG A 79 -10.51 -6.55 6.92
CA ARG A 79 -11.73 -6.09 6.24
C ARG A 79 -11.45 -5.40 4.90
N ARG A 80 -10.21 -4.95 4.68
CA ARG A 80 -9.80 -4.23 3.47
C ARG A 80 -9.25 -5.15 2.38
N ILE A 81 -9.09 -6.44 2.69
CA ILE A 81 -8.38 -7.41 1.85
C ILE A 81 -9.39 -8.32 1.16
N LEU A 82 -9.32 -8.38 -0.15
CA LEU A 82 -10.09 -9.32 -0.96
C LEU A 82 -9.11 -10.16 -1.78
N VAL A 83 -9.19 -11.48 -1.63
CA VAL A 83 -8.38 -12.43 -2.41
C VAL A 83 -9.33 -13.26 -3.25
N THR A 84 -9.08 -13.28 -4.56
CA THR A 84 -9.86 -14.04 -5.53
C THR A 84 -8.93 -15.02 -6.23
N ILE A 85 -9.30 -16.30 -6.23
CA ILE A 85 -8.60 -17.34 -6.99
C ILE A 85 -9.47 -17.74 -8.18
N THR A 86 -8.86 -17.82 -9.35
CA THR A 86 -9.50 -18.30 -10.58
C THR A 86 -8.55 -19.25 -11.28
N CYS A 87 -9.09 -20.35 -11.82
CA CYS A 87 -8.30 -21.38 -12.48
C CYS A 87 -8.85 -21.65 -13.87
N LYS A 88 -7.96 -22.01 -14.78
CA LYS A 88 -8.32 -22.45 -16.14
C LYS A 88 -7.58 -23.76 -16.45
N PRO A 89 -8.25 -24.78 -17.04
CA PRO A 89 -9.58 -24.72 -17.66
C PRO A 89 -10.79 -24.84 -16.70
N ASN A 90 -10.76 -25.70 -15.67
CA ASN A 90 -11.89 -25.86 -14.73
C ASN A 90 -11.44 -26.04 -13.27
N ASP A 91 -10.56 -27.00 -12.97
CA ASP A 91 -10.08 -27.23 -11.60
C ASP A 91 -8.62 -26.75 -11.43
N CYS A 92 -8.34 -26.14 -10.28
CA CYS A 92 -7.00 -25.72 -9.86
C CYS A 92 -6.08 -26.91 -9.51
N LYS A 93 -6.66 -28.10 -9.32
CA LYS A 93 -5.93 -29.33 -8.97
C LYS A 93 -5.46 -30.15 -10.16
N GLU A 94 -5.90 -29.82 -11.37
CA GLU A 94 -5.46 -30.49 -12.60
C GLU A 94 -3.98 -30.19 -12.90
N ASP A 95 -3.27 -31.19 -13.43
CA ASP A 95 -1.90 -31.01 -13.90
C ASP A 95 -1.86 -30.04 -15.10
N ALA A 96 -0.85 -29.17 -15.12
CA ALA A 96 -0.71 -28.10 -16.10
C ALA A 96 -1.83 -27.02 -16.10
N ALA A 97 -2.68 -26.97 -15.07
CA ALA A 97 -3.68 -25.92 -14.89
C ALA A 97 -3.01 -24.55 -14.62
N TRP A 98 -3.64 -23.49 -15.14
CA TRP A 98 -3.24 -22.11 -14.85
C TRP A 98 -3.99 -21.61 -13.63
N VAL A 99 -3.25 -21.23 -12.58
CA VAL A 99 -3.80 -20.64 -11.36
C VAL A 99 -3.57 -19.13 -11.42
N PHE A 100 -4.66 -18.37 -11.29
CA PHE A 100 -4.65 -16.91 -11.22
C PHE A 100 -5.10 -16.49 -9.82
N ILE A 101 -4.29 -15.68 -9.15
CA ILE A 101 -4.64 -15.08 -7.86
C ILE A 101 -4.65 -13.56 -8.03
N GLU A 102 -5.73 -12.93 -7.60
CA GLU A 102 -5.87 -11.48 -7.51
C GLU A 102 -6.04 -11.09 -6.03
N THR A 103 -5.19 -10.19 -5.57
CA THR A 103 -5.31 -9.58 -4.24
C THR A 103 -5.63 -8.11 -4.39
N ARG A 104 -6.66 -7.64 -3.68
CA ARG A 104 -7.06 -6.23 -3.61
C ARG A 104 -6.97 -5.73 -2.19
N ILE A 105 -6.35 -4.58 -2.00
CA ILE A 105 -6.20 -3.90 -0.70
C ILE A 105 -6.59 -2.44 -0.89
N GLY A 106 -7.82 -2.08 -0.50
CA GLY A 106 -8.37 -0.76 -0.82
C GLY A 106 -8.37 -0.47 -2.32
N LEU A 107 -7.51 0.47 -2.76
CA LEU A 107 -7.35 0.83 -4.17
C LEU A 107 -6.24 0.05 -4.88
N ALA A 108 -5.34 -0.59 -4.13
CA ALA A 108 -4.26 -1.38 -4.70
C ALA A 108 -4.78 -2.74 -5.20
N VAL A 109 -4.33 -3.17 -6.37
CA VAL A 109 -4.66 -4.46 -6.97
C VAL A 109 -3.39 -5.08 -7.51
N SER A 110 -3.19 -6.37 -7.21
CA SER A 110 -2.13 -7.19 -7.78
C SER A 110 -2.71 -8.49 -8.31
N LYS A 111 -2.21 -8.94 -9.47
CA LYS A 111 -2.62 -10.19 -10.13
C LYS A 111 -1.37 -11.01 -10.44
N GLY A 112 -1.42 -12.29 -10.12
CA GLY A 112 -0.37 -13.25 -10.43
C GLY A 112 -0.94 -14.46 -11.14
N ALA A 113 -0.15 -15.04 -12.04
CA ALA A 113 -0.48 -16.29 -12.72
C ALA A 113 0.71 -17.24 -12.66
N LEU A 114 0.45 -18.50 -12.32
CA LEU A 114 1.48 -19.55 -12.29
C LEU A 114 0.85 -20.85 -12.78
N GLN A 115 1.58 -21.57 -13.62
CA GLN A 115 1.19 -22.91 -14.05
C GLN A 115 1.67 -23.92 -13.02
N ARG A 116 0.82 -24.92 -12.76
CA ARG A 116 1.16 -26.05 -11.89
C ARG A 116 2.19 -26.98 -12.53
#